data_AF-A0A3L8D5P8-F1
#
_entry.id   AF-A0A3L8D5P8-F1
#
_cell.length_a   1.000
_cell.length_b   1.000
_cell.length_c   1.000
_cell.angle_alpha   90.00
_cell.angle_beta   90.00
_cell.angle_gamma   90.00
#
_symmetry.space_group_name_H-M   'P 1'
#
loop_
_entity.id
_entity.type
_entity.pdbx_description
1 polymer ?
#
loop_
_entity_poly.entity_id
_entity_poly.type
_entity_poly.pdbx_seq_one_letter_code
_entity_poly.pdbx_strand_id
1 'polypeptide(L)'
;MLKHTRINFELLTDIDMVMYIERGIRGGLSQCSNRYAQANNKCMQSYDPSKPSLYLMYYDVNNLYGWAMCQPLPYAEFRWIDDTSNFDVNVITPDSPKGYILEVDLEYPQQLHDAHVDLPFCPTRDKPPSKRQDKLLATVYDKKRYVIHYRNLQQCTRHGLRVTKIHRVLEFAQSPWLREYIELNTRFRTAAKTDFEKNLYKLMNNAVFGKTMENVHNHVDVKLLTKWNGPYGSEAMIAKPNFHSRSVFSENLVAIEMRKLEVKFNKPIYVGMCILDIFKVCLYEFHHEYMLPLYREKCKVTYTDTDSLIYHIECEDVYEQMKRDLARFDTSYYASDNVYGIPLANKKVPSLMKDENNGAIMTEFVGLRAKMYALKVDGKKDTKKAKGVKSNVVARTIAFADYMQCLKDYIEMTRDQSRITSKLHNVYTVRETKIALSPYDDKRYVVPDTNNTLPWGHFRIPL
;
A
#
# COMPACT_ATOMS: atom_id res chain seq x y z
N MET A 1 -12.18 -18.74 8.11
CA MET A 1 -13.09 -17.73 7.55
C MET A 1 -14.41 -18.35 7.10
N LEU A 2 -14.53 -18.99 5.92
CA LEU A 2 -15.82 -19.51 5.40
C LEU A 2 -16.59 -20.39 6.40
N LYS A 3 -15.91 -21.35 7.04
CA LYS A 3 -16.53 -22.20 8.07
C LYS A 3 -17.10 -21.42 9.27
N HIS A 4 -16.46 -20.31 9.62
CA HIS A 4 -16.84 -19.46 10.76
C HIS A 4 -17.98 -18.52 10.39
N THR A 5 -17.85 -17.82 9.26
CA THR A 5 -18.82 -16.80 8.82
C THR A 5 -20.05 -17.40 8.14
N ARG A 6 -19.96 -18.65 7.65
CA ARG A 6 -20.99 -19.34 6.84
C ARG A 6 -21.44 -18.53 5.62
N ILE A 7 -20.62 -17.58 5.18
CA ILE A 7 -20.92 -16.73 4.03
C ILE A 7 -20.87 -17.57 2.75
N ASN A 8 -21.82 -17.32 1.86
CA ASN A 8 -21.84 -17.85 0.51
C ASN A 8 -21.57 -16.72 -0.47
N PHE A 9 -20.53 -16.86 -1.29
CA PHE A 9 -20.16 -15.89 -2.30
C PHE A 9 -20.85 -16.21 -3.62
N GLU A 10 -21.52 -15.22 -4.19
CA GLU A 10 -21.90 -15.26 -5.60
C GLU A 10 -20.63 -15.17 -6.45
N LEU A 11 -20.54 -16.03 -7.46
CA LEU A 11 -19.47 -15.96 -8.46
C LEU A 11 -19.96 -15.11 -9.63
N LEU A 12 -19.13 -14.15 -10.05
CA LEU A 12 -19.42 -13.35 -11.23
C LEU A 12 -19.42 -14.26 -12.47
N THR A 13 -20.55 -14.30 -13.17
CA THR A 13 -20.73 -15.06 -14.42
C THR A 13 -20.59 -14.18 -15.66
N ASP A 14 -20.76 -12.86 -15.50
CA ASP A 14 -20.51 -11.86 -16.53
C ASP A 14 -19.02 -11.49 -16.57
N ILE A 15 -18.39 -11.70 -17.74
CA ILE A 15 -16.98 -11.38 -17.98
C ILE A 15 -16.70 -9.88 -17.88
N ASP A 16 -17.66 -9.02 -18.22
CA ASP A 16 -17.50 -7.58 -18.14
C ASP A 16 -17.42 -7.14 -16.68
N MET A 17 -18.19 -7.76 -15.78
CA MET A 17 -18.07 -7.53 -14.32
C MET A 17 -16.69 -7.96 -13.81
N VAL A 18 -16.17 -9.10 -14.26
CA VAL A 18 -14.84 -9.58 -13.86
C VAL A 18 -13.76 -8.58 -14.28
N MET A 19 -13.71 -8.23 -15.57
CA MET A 19 -12.72 -7.26 -16.09
C MET A 19 -12.87 -5.88 -15.45
N TYR A 20 -14.11 -5.48 -15.16
CA TYR A 20 -14.42 -4.24 -14.45
C TYR A 20 -13.81 -4.21 -13.05
N ILE A 21 -14.02 -5.27 -12.26
CA ILE A 21 -13.43 -5.41 -10.92
C ILE A 21 -11.90 -5.44 -10.99
N GLU A 22 -11.32 -6.17 -11.94
CA GLU A 22 -9.85 -6.24 -12.11
C GLU A 22 -9.23 -4.87 -12.38
N ARG A 23 -9.88 -4.03 -13.20
CA ARG A 23 -9.47 -2.63 -13.42
C ARG A 23 -9.58 -1.76 -12.17
N GLY A 24 -10.42 -2.16 -11.22
CA GLY A 24 -10.56 -1.59 -9.87
C GLY A 24 -9.37 -1.86 -8.94
N ILE A 25 -8.61 -2.94 -9.18
CA ILE A 25 -7.61 -3.44 -8.24
C ILE A 25 -6.35 -2.56 -8.19
N ARG A 26 -6.18 -1.83 -7.08
CA ARG A 26 -5.02 -0.97 -6.82
C ARG A 26 -4.54 -1.12 -5.37
N GLY A 27 -3.31 -1.61 -5.24
CA GLY A 27 -2.67 -1.92 -3.95
C GLY A 27 -2.35 -0.69 -3.08
N GLY A 28 -1.60 -0.93 -2.00
CA GLY A 28 -1.07 0.13 -1.12
C GLY A 28 -0.19 1.14 -1.86
N LEU A 29 -0.42 2.43 -1.58
CA LEU A 29 0.42 3.51 -2.09
C LEU A 29 1.77 3.50 -1.37
N SER A 30 2.86 3.75 -2.09
CA SER A 30 4.14 4.04 -1.46
C SER A 30 4.88 5.08 -2.29
N GLN A 31 5.28 6.17 -1.64
CA GLN A 31 5.94 7.31 -2.26
C GLN A 31 6.73 8.14 -1.25
N CYS A 32 7.69 8.91 -1.77
CA CYS A 32 8.49 9.87 -1.02
C CYS A 32 8.12 11.29 -1.48
N SER A 33 7.42 12.02 -0.62
CA SER A 33 6.89 13.37 -0.91
C SER A 33 7.85 14.49 -0.45
N ASN A 34 8.72 14.18 0.51
CA ASN A 34 9.89 14.98 0.87
C ASN A 34 11.09 14.03 1.06
N ARG A 35 12.24 14.37 0.48
CA ARG A 35 13.43 13.51 0.43
C ARG A 35 14.35 13.67 1.63
N TYR A 36 14.22 14.75 2.41
CA TYR A 36 15.01 14.94 3.63
C TYR A 36 14.26 15.82 4.62
N ALA A 37 14.29 15.42 5.89
CA ALA A 37 13.79 16.24 6.98
C ALA A 37 14.61 15.99 8.25
N GLN A 38 14.74 17.05 9.06
CA GLN A 38 15.45 17.02 10.32
C GLN A 38 14.57 17.63 11.40
N ALA A 39 14.51 16.98 12.56
CA ALA A 39 13.75 17.47 13.69
C ALA A 39 14.49 18.59 14.43
N ASN A 40 13.72 19.50 15.00
CA ASN A 40 14.14 20.47 16.01
C ASN A 40 13.12 20.40 17.16
N ASN A 41 13.06 19.24 17.81
CA ASN A 41 12.08 18.92 18.84
C ASN A 41 12.58 19.41 20.21
N LYS A 42 11.70 20.04 21.01
CA LYS A 42 12.00 20.57 22.36
C LYS A 42 12.58 19.54 23.32
N CYS A 43 12.27 18.26 23.11
CA CYS A 43 12.74 17.15 23.93
C CYS A 43 14.12 16.63 23.49
N MET A 44 14.74 17.19 22.45
CA MET A 44 16.08 16.84 22.01
C MET A 44 17.15 17.57 22.82
N GLN A 45 18.26 16.90 23.12
CA GLN A 45 19.42 17.55 23.74
C GLN A 45 20.02 18.66 22.85
N SER A 46 19.93 18.50 21.54
CA SER A 46 20.40 19.46 20.54
C SER A 46 19.32 20.44 20.10
N TYR A 47 18.27 20.64 20.90
CA TYR A 47 17.19 21.57 20.57
C TYR A 47 17.70 23.01 20.47
N ASP A 48 17.33 23.67 19.39
CA ASP A 48 17.66 25.06 19.15
C ASP A 48 16.40 25.93 19.33
N PRO A 49 16.27 26.67 20.45
CA PRO A 49 15.10 27.51 20.72
C PRO A 49 14.97 28.71 19.79
N SER A 50 16.01 29.04 19.00
CA SER A 50 15.93 30.10 17.99
C SER A 50 15.21 29.67 16.70
N LYS A 51 15.01 28.36 16.53
CA LYS A 51 14.36 27.76 15.35
C LYS A 51 12.96 27.28 15.71
N PRO A 52 12.05 27.19 14.72
CA PRO A 52 10.73 26.61 14.94
C PRO A 52 10.85 25.17 15.46
N SER A 53 9.93 24.79 16.35
CA SER A 53 9.88 23.43 16.88
C SER A 53 9.34 22.47 15.82
N LEU A 54 10.19 21.53 15.40
CA LEU A 54 9.91 20.60 14.30
C LEU A 54 9.97 19.16 14.79
N TYR A 55 8.91 18.40 14.52
CA TYR A 55 8.74 17.02 14.95
C TYR A 55 8.69 16.10 13.74
N LEU A 56 9.38 14.96 13.83
CA LEU A 56 9.27 13.85 12.89
C LEU A 56 8.49 12.71 13.55
N MET A 57 7.25 12.49 13.10
CA MET A 57 6.38 11.45 13.64
C MET A 57 6.18 10.32 12.64
N TYR A 58 6.29 9.08 13.09
CA TYR A 58 6.09 7.91 12.25
C TYR A 58 4.84 7.15 12.70
N TYR A 59 3.72 7.47 12.07
CA TYR A 59 2.44 6.85 12.37
C TYR A 59 2.18 5.66 11.46
N ASP A 60 1.71 4.56 12.04
CA ASP A 60 1.30 3.35 11.33
C ASP A 60 -0.10 2.94 11.80
N VAL A 61 -0.99 2.62 10.87
CA VAL A 61 -2.35 2.22 11.22
C VAL A 61 -2.34 0.79 11.76
N ASN A 62 -2.86 0.62 12.97
CA ASN A 62 -3.08 -0.69 13.53
C ASN A 62 -4.02 -1.54 12.65
N ASN A 63 -3.48 -2.62 12.08
CA ASN A 63 -4.24 -3.65 11.35
C ASN A 63 -5.17 -3.07 10.27
N LEU A 64 -4.65 -2.20 9.41
CA LEU A 64 -5.43 -1.47 8.41
C LEU A 64 -6.30 -2.38 7.51
N TYR A 65 -5.73 -3.47 7.00
CA TYR A 65 -6.49 -4.47 6.23
C TYR A 65 -7.59 -5.12 7.09
N GLY A 66 -7.31 -5.45 8.34
CA GLY A 66 -8.30 -6.02 9.25
C GLY A 66 -9.44 -5.04 9.54
N TRP A 67 -9.14 -3.75 9.73
CA TRP A 67 -10.18 -2.73 9.88
C TRP A 67 -11.08 -2.65 8.64
N ALA A 68 -10.50 -2.64 7.44
CA ALA A 68 -11.25 -2.63 6.18
C ALA A 68 -12.09 -3.91 6.01
N MET A 69 -11.58 -5.06 6.47
CA MET A 69 -12.32 -6.32 6.51
C MET A 69 -13.50 -6.31 7.49
N CYS A 70 -13.48 -5.46 8.52
CA CYS A 70 -14.62 -5.32 9.43
C CYS A 70 -15.75 -4.43 8.88
N GLN A 71 -15.52 -3.76 7.74
CA GLN A 71 -16.53 -2.93 7.08
C GLN A 71 -17.54 -3.80 6.31
N PRO A 72 -18.70 -3.25 5.90
CA PRO A 72 -19.57 -3.92 4.95
C PRO A 72 -18.82 -4.25 3.66
N LEU A 73 -18.86 -5.52 3.27
CA LEU A 73 -18.18 -6.05 2.09
C LEU A 73 -19.17 -6.76 1.17
N PRO A 74 -18.97 -6.69 -0.16
CA PRO A 74 -19.80 -7.39 -1.13
C PRO A 74 -19.82 -8.91 -0.91
N TYR A 75 -20.95 -9.55 -1.19
CA TYR A 75 -21.04 -11.01 -1.22
C TYR A 75 -22.00 -11.60 -2.27
N ALA A 76 -23.02 -10.86 -2.73
CA ALA A 76 -24.02 -11.34 -3.69
C ALA A 76 -24.80 -10.20 -4.36
N GLU A 77 -25.79 -10.56 -5.18
CA GLU A 77 -26.75 -9.70 -5.86
C GLU A 77 -26.09 -8.69 -6.80
N PHE A 78 -25.08 -9.15 -7.56
CA PHE A 78 -24.38 -8.28 -8.50
C PHE A 78 -25.24 -7.97 -9.70
N ARG A 79 -25.48 -6.68 -9.96
CA ARG A 79 -26.21 -6.22 -11.14
C ARG A 79 -25.74 -4.86 -11.62
N TRP A 80 -25.72 -4.70 -12.94
CA TRP A 80 -25.55 -3.38 -13.55
C TRP A 80 -26.80 -2.53 -13.31
N ILE A 81 -26.60 -1.24 -13.05
CA ILE A 81 -27.68 -0.26 -13.04
C ILE A 81 -27.87 0.27 -14.46
N ASP A 82 -29.10 0.18 -14.98
CA ASP A 82 -29.44 0.56 -16.35
C ASP A 82 -29.38 2.07 -16.59
N ASP A 83 -29.92 2.87 -15.66
CA ASP A 83 -29.91 4.34 -15.74
C ASP A 83 -29.00 4.96 -14.67
N THR A 84 -27.90 5.56 -15.13
CA THR A 84 -26.92 6.23 -14.28
C THR A 84 -27.06 7.76 -14.27
N SER A 85 -28.01 8.32 -15.03
CA SER A 85 -28.13 9.78 -15.24
C SER A 85 -28.36 10.56 -13.95
N ASN A 86 -29.11 9.99 -13.02
CA ASN A 86 -29.44 10.58 -11.72
C ASN A 86 -28.81 9.84 -10.53
N PHE A 87 -27.76 9.05 -10.77
CA PHE A 87 -27.12 8.28 -9.69
C PHE A 87 -26.32 9.21 -8.77
N ASP A 88 -26.86 9.51 -7.59
CA ASP A 88 -26.13 10.23 -6.54
C ASP A 88 -25.46 9.26 -5.57
N VAL A 89 -24.13 9.24 -5.58
CA VAL A 89 -23.36 8.41 -4.67
C VAL A 89 -23.39 8.93 -3.23
N ASN A 90 -23.66 10.22 -3.00
CA ASN A 90 -23.53 10.85 -1.69
C ASN A 90 -24.69 10.56 -0.74
N VAL A 91 -25.84 10.15 -1.26
CA VAL A 91 -27.01 9.77 -0.44
C VAL A 91 -26.91 8.37 0.16
N ILE A 92 -25.91 7.57 -0.26
CA ILE A 92 -25.75 6.18 0.19
C ILE A 92 -25.07 6.17 1.56
N THR A 93 -25.76 5.64 2.57
CA THR A 93 -25.19 5.52 3.90
C THR A 93 -24.17 4.36 3.97
N PRO A 94 -23.12 4.45 4.81
CA PRO A 94 -22.12 3.40 4.94
C PRO A 94 -22.65 2.04 5.44
N ASP A 95 -23.80 2.03 6.12
CA ASP A 95 -24.50 0.87 6.66
C ASP A 95 -25.60 0.33 5.74
N SER A 96 -25.80 0.96 4.57
CA SER A 96 -26.73 0.49 3.56
C SER A 96 -26.48 -1.00 3.24
N PRO A 97 -27.54 -1.83 3.15
CA PRO A 97 -27.42 -3.23 2.76
C PRO A 97 -26.91 -3.40 1.32
N LYS A 98 -26.95 -2.31 0.53
CA LYS A 98 -26.45 -2.24 -0.84
C LYS A 98 -25.23 -1.34 -0.94
N GLY A 99 -24.21 -1.83 -1.65
CA GLY A 99 -23.02 -1.09 -2.00
C GLY A 99 -22.84 -0.99 -3.52
N TYR A 100 -21.90 -0.14 -3.94
CA TYR A 100 -21.68 0.16 -5.35
C TYR A 100 -20.20 0.31 -5.69
N ILE A 101 -19.84 -0.09 -6.91
CA ILE A 101 -18.57 0.24 -7.55
C ILE A 101 -18.90 0.99 -8.84
N LEU A 102 -18.27 2.15 -9.06
CA LEU A 102 -18.57 3.05 -10.17
C LEU A 102 -17.38 3.21 -11.13
N GLU A 103 -17.66 3.30 -12.43
CA GLU A 103 -16.71 3.77 -13.46
C GLU A 103 -16.97 5.26 -13.69
N VAL A 104 -16.03 6.12 -13.29
CA VAL A 104 -16.24 7.57 -13.34
C VAL A 104 -15.10 8.31 -14.03
N ASP A 105 -15.42 9.44 -14.64
CA ASP A 105 -14.44 10.49 -14.92
C ASP A 105 -14.41 11.46 -13.74
N LEU A 106 -13.21 11.72 -13.21
CA LEU A 106 -12.98 12.65 -12.12
C LEU A 106 -12.11 13.80 -12.62
N GLU A 107 -12.64 15.01 -12.54
CA GLU A 107 -11.84 16.22 -12.64
C GLU A 107 -11.07 16.41 -11.32
N TYR A 108 -9.80 16.79 -11.45
CA TYR A 108 -8.95 17.15 -10.32
C TYR A 108 -8.64 18.66 -10.39
N PRO A 109 -9.45 19.52 -9.73
CA PRO A 109 -9.29 20.96 -9.82
C PRO A 109 -7.90 21.44 -9.40
N GLN A 110 -7.32 22.36 -10.17
CA GLN A 110 -5.98 22.92 -9.93
C GLN A 110 -5.81 23.51 -8.52
N GLN A 111 -6.86 24.14 -7.99
CA GLN A 111 -6.90 24.71 -6.63
C GLN A 111 -6.65 23.67 -5.51
N LEU A 112 -6.81 22.37 -5.79
CA LEU A 112 -6.55 21.30 -4.83
C LEU A 112 -5.11 20.76 -4.90
N HIS A 113 -4.33 21.15 -5.90
CA HIS A 113 -3.01 20.55 -6.15
C HIS A 113 -2.05 20.74 -4.96
N ASP A 114 -2.00 21.95 -4.40
CA ASP A 114 -1.16 22.24 -3.23
C ASP A 114 -1.69 21.52 -1.98
N ALA A 115 -3.02 21.53 -1.75
CA ALA A 115 -3.63 20.89 -0.58
C ALA A 115 -3.46 19.37 -0.57
N HIS A 116 -3.43 18.74 -1.75
CA HIS A 116 -3.31 17.28 -1.88
C HIS A 116 -1.90 16.83 -2.28
N VAL A 117 -0.91 17.73 -2.30
CA VAL A 117 0.43 17.49 -2.83
C VAL A 117 1.07 16.23 -2.23
N ASP A 118 0.90 16.04 -0.93
CA ASP A 118 1.57 15.02 -0.14
C ASP A 118 0.93 13.63 -0.27
N LEU A 119 -0.40 13.60 -0.36
CA LEU A 119 -1.19 12.36 -0.42
C LEU A 119 -2.40 12.52 -1.35
N PRO A 120 -2.20 12.54 -2.69
CA PRO A 120 -3.28 12.67 -3.65
C PRO A 120 -4.26 11.48 -3.62
N PHE A 121 -5.53 11.77 -3.91
CA PHE A 121 -6.58 10.77 -4.12
C PHE A 121 -6.43 10.00 -5.43
N CYS A 122 -7.12 8.85 -5.50
CA CYS A 122 -7.30 8.05 -6.71
C CYS A 122 -6.00 7.65 -7.43
N PRO A 123 -5.05 6.95 -6.77
CA PRO A 123 -3.83 6.52 -7.44
C PRO A 123 -4.14 5.62 -8.65
N THR A 124 -3.35 5.72 -9.71
CA THR A 124 -3.50 4.98 -10.97
C THR A 124 -2.31 4.07 -11.23
N ARG A 125 -2.54 2.97 -11.95
CA ARG A 125 -1.45 2.17 -12.53
C ARG A 125 -1.14 2.75 -13.90
N ASP A 126 0.01 3.40 -14.02
CA ASP A 126 0.43 4.03 -15.26
C ASP A 126 1.96 4.09 -15.35
N LYS A 127 2.47 4.43 -16.53
CA LYS A 127 3.88 4.64 -16.78
C LYS A 127 4.26 6.05 -16.35
N PRO A 128 5.27 6.21 -15.47
CA PRO A 128 5.86 7.52 -15.27
C PRO A 128 6.34 8.15 -16.58
N PRO A 129 6.41 9.50 -16.66
CA PRO A 129 7.05 10.18 -17.77
C PRO A 129 8.42 9.58 -18.11
N SER A 130 8.65 9.30 -19.39
CA SER A 130 9.89 8.72 -19.91
C SER A 130 10.24 7.31 -19.40
N LYS A 131 9.29 6.57 -18.81
CA LYS A 131 9.48 5.17 -18.36
C LYS A 131 8.57 4.21 -19.11
N ARG A 132 8.98 2.94 -19.16
CA ARG A 132 8.25 1.86 -19.87
C ARG A 132 7.41 0.97 -18.95
N GLN A 133 7.69 0.97 -17.64
CA GLN A 133 7.08 0.07 -16.68
C GLN A 133 5.96 0.77 -15.90
N ASP A 134 4.82 0.09 -15.77
CA ASP A 134 3.70 0.57 -14.98
C ASP A 134 4.06 0.60 -13.50
N LYS A 135 3.64 1.68 -12.83
CA LYS A 135 3.75 1.86 -11.39
C LYS A 135 2.43 2.37 -10.84
N LEU A 136 2.20 2.13 -9.56
CA LEU A 136 1.13 2.81 -8.84
C LEU A 136 1.60 4.24 -8.52
N LEU A 137 0.94 5.23 -9.14
CA LEU A 137 1.23 6.66 -9.08
C LEU A 137 0.07 7.39 -8.40
N ALA A 138 0.36 8.25 -7.43
CA ALA A 138 -0.60 9.22 -6.92
C ALA A 138 -0.36 10.55 -7.65
N THR A 139 -1.20 10.83 -8.64
CA THR A 139 -1.11 12.01 -9.51
C THR A 139 -2.29 12.94 -9.27
N VAL A 140 -2.14 14.20 -9.67
CA VAL A 140 -3.21 15.20 -9.66
C VAL A 140 -3.78 15.45 -11.07
N TYR A 141 -3.52 14.55 -12.02
CA TYR A 141 -4.24 14.55 -13.30
C TYR A 141 -5.72 14.22 -13.12
N ASP A 142 -6.55 14.65 -14.05
CA ASP A 142 -7.90 14.09 -14.22
C ASP A 142 -7.84 12.57 -14.37
N LYS A 143 -8.84 11.89 -13.83
CA LYS A 143 -8.99 10.44 -13.94
C LYS A 143 -10.07 10.14 -14.95
N LYS A 144 -9.76 9.28 -15.92
CA LYS A 144 -10.72 8.83 -16.94
C LYS A 144 -11.08 7.37 -16.70
N ARG A 145 -12.38 7.07 -16.74
CA ARG A 145 -12.93 5.71 -16.55
C ARG A 145 -12.33 4.99 -15.32
N TYR A 146 -12.22 5.72 -14.22
CA TYR A 146 -11.65 5.23 -12.97
C TYR A 146 -12.68 4.36 -12.25
N VAL A 147 -12.30 3.14 -11.89
CA VAL A 147 -13.18 2.19 -11.18
C VAL A 147 -12.99 2.33 -9.67
N ILE A 148 -14.01 2.73 -8.93
CA ILE A 148 -13.87 3.11 -7.52
C ILE A 148 -15.03 2.61 -6.66
N HIS A 149 -14.73 2.16 -5.45
CA HIS A 149 -15.75 1.83 -4.46
C HIS A 149 -16.47 3.11 -3.98
N TYR A 150 -17.80 3.06 -3.82
CA TYR A 150 -18.63 4.24 -3.51
C TYR A 150 -18.13 5.06 -2.31
N ARG A 151 -17.70 4.42 -1.21
CA ARG A 151 -17.18 5.12 -0.02
C ARG A 151 -15.91 5.94 -0.30
N ASN A 152 -15.04 5.43 -1.15
CA ASN A 152 -13.82 6.14 -1.54
C ASN A 152 -14.18 7.31 -2.46
N LEU A 153 -15.16 7.15 -3.35
CA LEU A 153 -15.69 8.22 -4.19
C LEU A 153 -16.36 9.34 -3.37
N GLN A 154 -17.15 8.99 -2.35
CA GLN A 154 -17.74 9.94 -1.41
C GLN A 154 -16.66 10.76 -0.69
N GLN A 155 -15.56 10.13 -0.25
CA GLN A 155 -14.46 10.88 0.34
C GLN A 155 -13.78 11.81 -0.68
N CYS A 156 -13.53 11.33 -1.90
CA CYS A 156 -12.93 12.17 -2.95
C CYS A 156 -13.77 13.41 -3.26
N THR A 157 -15.09 13.26 -3.37
CA THR A 157 -16.02 14.36 -3.66
C THR A 157 -16.17 15.33 -2.49
N ARG A 158 -16.21 14.83 -1.24
CA ARG A 158 -16.12 15.67 -0.03
C ARG A 158 -14.86 16.55 -0.01
N HIS A 159 -13.75 16.04 -0.56
CA HIS A 159 -12.48 16.78 -0.70
C HIS A 159 -12.33 17.51 -2.05
N GLY A 160 -13.44 17.75 -2.75
CA GLY A 160 -13.49 18.69 -3.88
C GLY A 160 -13.19 18.12 -5.26
N LEU A 161 -12.88 16.82 -5.39
CA LEU A 161 -12.83 16.18 -6.71
C LEU A 161 -14.24 16.18 -7.31
N ARG A 162 -14.36 16.41 -8.63
CA ARG A 162 -15.66 16.54 -9.30
C ARG A 162 -15.90 15.35 -10.22
N VAL A 163 -17.03 14.68 -10.04
CA VAL A 163 -17.49 13.67 -10.98
C VAL A 163 -18.00 14.39 -12.22
N THR A 164 -17.33 14.20 -13.36
CA THR A 164 -17.75 14.80 -14.64
C THR A 164 -18.60 13.84 -15.46
N LYS A 165 -18.46 12.53 -15.24
CA LYS A 165 -19.25 11.50 -15.91
C LYS A 165 -19.29 10.21 -15.09
N ILE A 166 -20.46 9.58 -15.01
CA ILE A 166 -20.63 8.20 -14.56
C ILE A 166 -20.87 7.34 -15.80
N HIS A 167 -19.99 6.37 -16.07
CA HIS A 167 -20.11 5.48 -17.23
C HIS A 167 -20.90 4.22 -16.90
N ARG A 168 -20.62 3.61 -15.75
CA ARG A 168 -21.24 2.35 -15.30
C ARG A 168 -21.30 2.30 -13.78
N VAL A 169 -22.33 1.64 -13.26
CA VAL A 169 -22.51 1.39 -11.82
C VAL A 169 -22.84 -0.08 -11.62
N LEU A 170 -22.05 -0.75 -10.78
CA LEU A 170 -22.30 -2.11 -10.34
C LEU A 170 -22.83 -2.07 -8.91
N GLU A 171 -24.08 -2.48 -8.71
CA GLU A 171 -24.71 -2.67 -7.40
C GLU A 171 -24.43 -4.08 -6.86
N PHE A 172 -24.34 -4.21 -5.53
CA PHE A 172 -24.24 -5.50 -4.84
C PHE A 172 -24.81 -5.43 -3.43
N ALA A 173 -25.19 -6.59 -2.89
CA ALA A 173 -25.47 -6.76 -1.47
C ALA A 173 -24.16 -6.79 -0.66
N GLN A 174 -24.14 -6.07 0.46
CA GLN A 174 -23.00 -5.98 1.37
C GLN A 174 -23.42 -6.14 2.83
N SER A 175 -22.52 -6.69 3.65
CA SER A 175 -22.70 -6.78 5.10
C SER A 175 -21.32 -6.92 5.76
N PRO A 176 -21.18 -6.65 7.07
CA PRO A 176 -19.91 -6.80 7.78
C PRO A 176 -19.59 -8.28 8.11
N TRP A 177 -19.83 -9.20 7.17
CA TRP A 177 -19.77 -10.66 7.37
C TRP A 177 -18.41 -11.20 7.81
N LEU A 178 -17.33 -10.43 7.63
CA LEU A 178 -15.98 -10.83 8.03
C LEU A 178 -15.58 -10.29 9.41
N ARG A 179 -16.34 -9.35 9.99
CA ARG A 179 -16.00 -8.63 11.22
C ARG A 179 -15.72 -9.57 12.39
N GLU A 180 -16.63 -10.49 12.69
CA GLU A 180 -16.50 -11.41 13.83
C GLU A 180 -15.23 -12.27 13.73
N TYR A 181 -14.87 -12.70 12.52
CA TYR A 181 -13.65 -13.49 12.29
C TYR A 181 -12.37 -12.66 12.56
N ILE A 182 -12.35 -11.40 12.14
CA ILE A 182 -11.21 -10.51 12.39
C ILE A 182 -11.09 -10.15 13.87
N GLU A 183 -12.21 -9.87 14.53
CA GLU A 183 -12.25 -9.60 15.97
C GLU A 183 -11.80 -10.81 16.79
N LEU A 184 -12.21 -12.02 16.40
CA LEU A 184 -11.73 -13.27 16.99
C LEU A 184 -10.20 -13.39 16.87
N ASN A 185 -9.65 -13.23 15.67
CA ASN A 185 -8.20 -13.31 15.45
C ASN A 185 -7.44 -12.18 16.17
N THR A 186 -8.05 -11.01 16.30
CA THR A 186 -7.48 -9.88 17.04
C THR A 186 -7.41 -10.20 18.54
N ARG A 187 -8.48 -10.76 19.12
CA ARG A 187 -8.48 -11.23 20.52
C ARG A 187 -7.40 -12.27 20.77
N PHE A 188 -7.29 -13.28 19.91
CA PHE A 188 -6.23 -14.28 20.02
C PHE A 188 -4.83 -13.69 19.87
N ARG A 189 -4.62 -12.77 18.92
CA ARG A 189 -3.34 -12.08 18.74
C ARG A 189 -2.97 -11.17 19.91
N THR A 190 -3.95 -10.64 20.63
CA THR A 190 -3.73 -9.84 21.86
C THR A 190 -3.39 -10.72 23.05
N ALA A 191 -4.04 -11.88 23.18
CA ALA A 191 -3.77 -12.86 24.23
C ALA A 191 -2.50 -13.71 24.01
N ALA A 192 -2.01 -13.79 22.77
CA ALA A 192 -0.83 -14.57 22.39
C ALA A 192 0.43 -14.16 23.18
N LYS A 193 1.12 -15.16 23.74
CA LYS A 193 2.33 -14.98 24.55
C LYS A 193 3.60 -15.07 23.70
N THR A 194 3.54 -15.85 22.62
CA THR A 194 4.69 -16.07 21.73
C THR A 194 4.58 -15.26 20.45
N ASP A 195 5.71 -14.95 19.83
CA ASP A 195 5.71 -14.28 18.52
C ASP A 195 5.21 -15.20 17.40
N PHE A 196 5.36 -16.52 17.55
CA PHE A 196 4.77 -17.49 16.65
C PHE A 196 3.24 -17.36 16.59
N GLU A 197 2.56 -17.41 17.73
CA GLU A 197 1.10 -17.29 17.81
C GLU A 197 0.63 -15.94 17.28
N LYS A 198 1.31 -14.84 17.65
CA LYS A 198 0.99 -13.50 17.13
C LYS A 198 1.06 -13.46 15.60
N ASN A 199 2.08 -14.09 15.02
CA ASN A 199 2.28 -14.16 13.58
C ASN A 199 1.26 -15.08 12.90
N LEU A 200 0.86 -16.17 13.54
CA LEU A 200 -0.16 -17.08 13.03
C LEU A 200 -1.51 -16.39 12.85
N TYR A 201 -2.02 -15.70 13.89
CA TYR A 201 -3.30 -14.99 13.80
C TYR A 201 -3.23 -13.79 12.84
N LYS A 202 -2.06 -13.13 12.74
CA LYS A 202 -1.82 -12.11 11.70
C LYS A 202 -1.91 -12.72 10.29
N LEU A 203 -1.28 -13.88 10.08
CA LEU A 203 -1.30 -14.59 8.81
C LEU A 203 -2.72 -15.02 8.44
N MET A 204 -3.52 -15.50 9.40
CA MET A 204 -4.92 -15.88 9.16
C MET A 204 -5.76 -14.73 8.58
N ASN A 205 -5.61 -13.51 9.08
CA ASN A 205 -6.27 -12.34 8.50
C ASN A 205 -5.74 -12.04 7.08
N ASN A 206 -4.42 -11.95 6.93
CA ASN A 206 -3.79 -11.61 5.65
C ASN A 206 -4.07 -12.64 4.54
N ALA A 207 -4.18 -13.92 4.89
CA ALA A 207 -4.45 -15.00 3.95
C ALA A 207 -5.84 -14.88 3.32
N VAL A 208 -6.83 -14.37 4.06
CA VAL A 208 -8.19 -14.12 3.50
C VAL A 208 -8.09 -13.12 2.36
N PHE A 209 -7.44 -11.96 2.60
CA PHE A 209 -7.21 -10.97 1.55
C PHE A 209 -6.46 -11.55 0.35
N GLY A 210 -5.33 -12.21 0.61
CA GLY A 210 -4.51 -12.79 -0.45
C GLY A 210 -5.28 -13.79 -1.32
N LYS A 211 -6.17 -14.58 -0.71
CA LYS A 211 -6.98 -15.57 -1.44
C LYS A 211 -8.10 -14.92 -2.24
N THR A 212 -8.72 -13.85 -1.73
CA THR A 212 -9.72 -13.08 -2.50
C THR A 212 -9.08 -12.39 -3.71
N MET A 213 -7.78 -12.10 -3.68
CA MET A 213 -7.03 -11.40 -4.72
C MET A 213 -6.21 -12.32 -5.63
N GLU A 214 -6.46 -13.63 -5.60
CA GLU A 214 -5.73 -14.59 -6.41
C GLU A 214 -6.01 -14.39 -7.90
N ASN A 215 -4.97 -14.04 -8.65
CA ASN A 215 -5.05 -13.88 -10.10
C ASN A 215 -4.93 -15.24 -10.81
N VAL A 216 -6.08 -15.79 -11.19
CA VAL A 216 -6.18 -17.09 -11.88
C VAL A 216 -5.65 -17.08 -13.32
N HIS A 217 -5.45 -15.90 -13.94
CA HIS A 217 -4.82 -15.81 -15.27
C HIS A 217 -3.37 -16.26 -15.29
N ASN A 218 -2.68 -16.13 -14.15
CA ASN A 218 -1.28 -16.53 -14.01
C ASN A 218 -1.11 -18.04 -13.78
N HIS A 219 -2.20 -18.80 -13.71
CA HIS A 219 -2.12 -20.25 -13.59
C HIS A 219 -1.62 -20.87 -14.89
N VAL A 220 -0.70 -21.83 -14.77
CA VAL A 220 -0.11 -22.56 -15.88
C VAL A 220 -0.35 -24.06 -15.71
N ASP A 221 -0.39 -24.78 -16.83
CA ASP A 221 -0.33 -26.23 -16.83
C ASP A 221 1.11 -26.68 -17.01
N VAL A 222 1.62 -27.49 -16.09
CA VAL A 222 2.96 -28.09 -16.20
C VAL A 222 2.82 -29.56 -16.55
N LYS A 223 3.45 -29.98 -17.66
CA LYS A 223 3.51 -31.38 -18.09
C LYS A 223 4.95 -31.88 -17.91
N LEU A 224 5.11 -32.96 -17.15
CA LEU A 224 6.39 -33.66 -17.00
C LEU A 224 6.43 -34.81 -18.01
N LEU A 225 7.41 -34.78 -18.92
CA LEU A 225 7.50 -35.71 -20.04
C LEU A 225 8.87 -36.37 -20.08
N THR A 226 8.89 -37.64 -20.49
CA THR A 226 10.10 -38.47 -20.57
C THR A 226 10.43 -38.94 -21.98
N LYS A 227 9.61 -38.57 -22.98
CA LYS A 227 9.77 -38.98 -24.38
C LYS A 227 9.66 -37.77 -25.30
N TRP A 228 10.54 -37.71 -26.31
CA TRP A 228 10.51 -36.67 -27.34
C TRP A 228 9.35 -36.88 -28.33
N ASN A 229 9.30 -38.07 -28.93
CA ASN A 229 8.36 -38.44 -29.98
C ASN A 229 6.97 -38.85 -29.46
N GLY A 230 5.99 -38.81 -30.35
CA GLY A 230 4.64 -39.34 -30.16
C GLY A 230 3.60 -38.25 -29.88
N PRO A 231 2.30 -38.59 -29.93
CA PRO A 231 1.20 -37.61 -29.81
C PRO A 231 1.16 -36.89 -28.45
N TYR A 232 1.79 -37.48 -27.43
CA TYR A 232 1.94 -36.91 -26.09
C TYR A 232 3.39 -36.61 -25.71
N GLY A 233 4.31 -36.69 -26.68
CA GLY A 233 5.73 -36.40 -26.50
C GLY A 233 6.00 -34.89 -26.40
N SER A 234 7.23 -34.55 -26.03
CA SER A 234 7.68 -33.17 -25.89
C SER A 234 7.51 -32.35 -27.16
N GLU A 235 7.80 -32.93 -28.33
CA GLU A 235 7.65 -32.27 -29.63
C GLU A 235 6.19 -31.83 -29.87
N ALA A 236 5.24 -32.74 -29.66
CA ALA A 236 3.82 -32.46 -29.84
C ALA A 236 3.31 -31.38 -28.88
N MET A 237 3.85 -31.29 -27.67
CA MET A 237 3.46 -30.24 -26.70
C MET A 237 4.09 -28.88 -27.02
N ILE A 238 5.34 -28.85 -27.48
CA ILE A 238 6.01 -27.61 -27.91
C ILE A 238 5.31 -27.02 -29.15
N ALA A 239 4.83 -27.87 -30.05
CA ALA A 239 4.12 -27.44 -31.25
C ALA A 239 2.74 -26.82 -30.97
N LYS A 240 2.20 -26.95 -29.74
CA LYS A 240 0.88 -26.39 -29.41
C LYS A 240 0.95 -24.87 -29.26
N PRO A 241 -0.10 -24.14 -29.69
CA PRO A 241 -0.12 -22.67 -29.67
C PRO A 241 -0.08 -22.08 -28.25
N ASN A 242 -0.45 -22.84 -27.23
CA ASN A 242 -0.39 -22.42 -25.83
C ASN A 242 0.93 -22.82 -25.14
N PHE A 243 1.94 -23.29 -25.86
CA PHE A 243 3.27 -23.48 -25.30
C PHE A 243 3.82 -22.16 -24.74
N HIS A 244 4.32 -22.20 -23.50
CA HIS A 244 4.95 -21.04 -22.88
C HIS A 244 6.47 -21.19 -22.81
N SER A 245 6.94 -22.25 -22.16
CA SER A 245 8.36 -22.46 -21.88
C SER A 245 8.66 -23.95 -21.64
N ARG A 246 9.95 -24.29 -21.62
CA ARG A 246 10.42 -25.63 -21.24
C ARG A 246 11.60 -25.57 -20.29
N SER A 247 11.65 -26.53 -19.37
CA SER A 247 12.74 -26.74 -18.43
C SER A 247 13.22 -28.19 -18.54
N VAL A 248 14.43 -28.40 -19.06
CA VAL A 248 15.04 -29.73 -19.19
C VAL A 248 15.78 -30.06 -17.90
N PHE A 249 15.36 -31.11 -17.20
CA PHE A 249 16.00 -31.56 -15.97
C PHE A 249 17.08 -32.62 -16.22
N SER A 250 16.84 -33.49 -17.19
CA SER A 250 17.80 -34.51 -17.64
C SER A 250 17.48 -34.93 -19.09
N GLU A 251 18.29 -35.81 -19.67
CA GLU A 251 18.05 -36.41 -21.00
C GLU A 251 16.67 -37.07 -21.10
N ASN A 252 16.15 -37.57 -19.97
CA ASN A 252 14.91 -38.33 -19.90
C ASN A 252 13.76 -37.59 -19.18
N LEU A 253 13.92 -36.30 -18.86
CA LEU A 253 12.87 -35.54 -18.16
C LEU A 253 12.86 -34.06 -18.53
N VAL A 254 11.72 -33.61 -19.05
CA VAL A 254 11.45 -32.20 -19.33
C VAL A 254 10.11 -31.78 -18.70
N ALA A 255 10.08 -30.59 -18.10
CA ALA A 255 8.85 -29.86 -17.82
C ALA A 255 8.52 -28.96 -19.00
N ILE A 256 7.30 -29.06 -19.49
CA ILE A 256 6.71 -28.13 -20.45
C ILE A 256 5.65 -27.33 -19.73
N GLU A 257 5.83 -26.01 -19.71
CA GLU A 257 4.84 -25.07 -19.20
C GLU A 257 3.94 -24.62 -20.34
N MET A 258 2.64 -24.77 -20.12
CA MET A 258 1.57 -24.43 -21.06
C MET A 258 0.69 -23.36 -20.45
N ARG A 259 0.32 -22.36 -21.25
CA ARG A 259 -0.72 -21.39 -20.89
C ARG A 259 -2.08 -22.09 -20.84
N LYS A 260 -2.93 -21.64 -19.93
CA LYS A 260 -4.33 -22.06 -19.87
C LYS A 260 -5.10 -21.50 -21.06
N LEU A 261 -5.78 -22.38 -21.80
CA LEU A 261 -6.73 -21.99 -22.85
C LEU A 261 -8.09 -21.57 -22.26
N GLU A 262 -8.43 -22.15 -21.11
CA GLU A 262 -9.65 -21.85 -20.37
C GLU A 262 -9.29 -21.46 -18.93
N VAL A 263 -9.86 -20.36 -18.46
CA VAL A 263 -9.66 -19.86 -17.10
C VAL A 263 -10.99 -19.90 -16.37
N LYS A 264 -11.04 -20.65 -15.27
CA LYS A 264 -12.21 -20.70 -14.39
C LYS A 264 -12.12 -19.61 -13.33
N PHE A 265 -12.91 -18.56 -13.48
CA PHE A 265 -13.05 -17.54 -12.44
C PHE A 265 -13.89 -18.06 -11.28
N ASN A 266 -13.22 -18.43 -10.19
CA ASN A 266 -13.84 -18.94 -8.97
C ASN A 266 -13.30 -18.25 -7.71
N LYS A 267 -12.83 -17.01 -7.87
CA LYS A 267 -12.28 -16.18 -6.79
C LYS A 267 -13.15 -14.95 -6.63
N PRO A 268 -13.56 -14.59 -5.40
CA PRO A 268 -14.36 -13.40 -5.14
C PRO A 268 -13.47 -12.14 -5.14
N ILE A 269 -12.92 -11.79 -6.30
CA ILE A 269 -11.98 -10.66 -6.48
C ILE A 269 -12.59 -9.31 -6.12
N TYR A 270 -13.92 -9.20 -6.19
CA TYR A 270 -14.66 -8.01 -5.76
C TYR A 270 -14.47 -7.70 -4.28
N VAL A 271 -14.30 -8.73 -3.42
CA VAL A 271 -14.04 -8.55 -1.98
C VAL A 271 -12.71 -7.84 -1.80
N GLY A 272 -11.66 -8.36 -2.44
CA GLY A 272 -10.33 -7.81 -2.30
C GLY A 272 -10.19 -6.41 -2.92
N MET A 273 -10.86 -6.13 -4.04
CA MET A 273 -10.96 -4.78 -4.61
C MET A 273 -11.63 -3.80 -3.62
N CYS A 274 -12.75 -4.18 -3.01
CA CYS A 274 -13.45 -3.33 -2.04
C CYS A 274 -12.60 -3.09 -0.78
N ILE A 275 -11.96 -4.14 -0.24
CA ILE A 275 -11.00 -4.00 0.88
C ILE A 275 -9.91 -2.99 0.52
N LEU A 276 -9.36 -3.07 -0.70
CA LEU A 276 -8.32 -2.17 -1.18
C LEU A 276 -8.77 -0.71 -1.22
N ASP A 277 -10.01 -0.41 -1.60
CA ASP A 277 -10.47 0.98 -1.63
C ASP A 277 -10.97 1.47 -0.28
N ILE A 278 -11.62 0.62 0.50
CA ILE A 278 -12.08 0.93 1.85
C ILE A 278 -10.89 1.27 2.76
N PHE A 279 -9.78 0.53 2.71
CA PHE A 279 -8.65 0.83 3.59
C PHE A 279 -8.08 2.23 3.33
N LYS A 280 -8.08 2.70 2.07
CA LYS A 280 -7.58 4.03 1.72
C LYS A 280 -8.37 5.12 2.44
N VAL A 281 -9.68 4.90 2.64
CA VAL A 281 -10.55 5.84 3.35
C VAL A 281 -10.05 6.14 4.76
N CYS A 282 -9.56 5.13 5.49
CA CYS A 282 -9.00 5.31 6.83
C CYS A 282 -7.71 6.15 6.82
N LEU A 283 -6.80 5.89 5.87
CA LEU A 283 -5.55 6.64 5.78
C LEU A 283 -5.80 8.10 5.36
N TYR A 284 -6.69 8.30 4.39
CA TYR A 284 -7.08 9.62 3.92
C TYR A 284 -7.88 10.40 4.96
N GLU A 285 -8.73 9.76 5.77
CA GLU A 285 -9.43 10.43 6.88
C GLU A 285 -8.41 10.99 7.88
N PHE A 286 -7.45 10.18 8.31
CA PHE A 286 -6.44 10.66 9.26
C PHE A 286 -5.64 11.85 8.72
N HIS A 287 -5.26 11.83 7.45
CA HIS A 287 -4.50 12.94 6.87
C HIS A 287 -5.37 14.17 6.55
N HIS A 288 -6.41 14.00 5.74
CA HIS A 288 -7.20 15.12 5.18
C HIS A 288 -8.28 15.63 6.12
N GLU A 289 -8.81 14.79 7.01
CA GLU A 289 -9.91 15.16 7.92
C GLU A 289 -9.41 15.48 9.35
N TYR A 290 -8.18 15.05 9.72
CA TYR A 290 -7.59 15.33 11.03
C TYR A 290 -6.27 16.12 10.99
N MET A 291 -5.21 15.58 10.39
CA MET A 291 -3.87 16.21 10.44
C MET A 291 -3.79 17.54 9.69
N LEU A 292 -4.35 17.62 8.48
CA LEU A 292 -4.33 18.85 7.66
C LEU A 292 -5.15 19.98 8.30
N PRO A 293 -6.39 19.78 8.79
CA PRO A 293 -7.11 20.85 9.49
C PRO A 293 -6.40 21.32 10.77
N LEU A 294 -5.75 20.40 11.49
CA LEU A 294 -5.10 20.67 12.76
C LEU A 294 -3.82 21.53 12.61
N TYR A 295 -2.99 21.23 11.62
CA TYR A 295 -1.68 21.87 11.44
C TYR A 295 -1.58 22.75 10.20
N ARG A 296 -2.49 22.59 9.23
CA ARG A 296 -2.51 23.32 7.95
C ARG A 296 -1.17 23.13 7.21
N GLU A 297 -0.60 24.22 6.71
CA GLU A 297 0.68 24.22 5.98
C GLU A 297 1.89 23.82 6.85
N LYS A 298 1.71 23.72 8.17
CA LYS A 298 2.76 23.29 9.12
C LYS A 298 2.92 21.77 9.21
N CYS A 299 2.15 20.99 8.45
CA CYS A 299 2.23 19.55 8.44
C CYS A 299 2.47 19.04 7.03
N LYS A 300 3.54 18.26 6.88
CA LYS A 300 3.90 17.62 5.62
C LYS A 300 4.05 16.11 5.79
N VAL A 301 3.46 15.31 4.92
CA VAL A 301 3.80 13.88 4.81
C VAL A 301 5.11 13.79 4.04
N THR A 302 6.18 13.33 4.67
CA THR A 302 7.47 13.13 4.00
C THR A 302 7.49 11.82 3.21
N TYR A 303 6.82 10.79 3.74
CA TYR A 303 6.85 9.45 3.18
C TYR A 303 5.62 8.64 3.57
N THR A 304 5.19 7.74 2.69
CA THR A 304 4.16 6.74 2.97
C THR A 304 4.52 5.37 2.38
N ASP A 305 4.16 4.30 3.10
CA ASP A 305 4.11 2.94 2.56
C ASP A 305 2.90 2.19 3.13
N THR A 306 1.86 2.06 2.30
CA THR A 306 0.62 1.32 2.49
C THR A 306 -0.26 1.82 3.64
N ASP A 307 0.18 1.61 4.87
CA ASP A 307 -0.53 1.85 6.13
C ASP A 307 0.21 2.85 7.04
N SER A 308 1.33 3.38 6.58
CA SER A 308 2.18 4.27 7.37
C SER A 308 2.39 5.64 6.73
N LEU A 309 2.57 6.64 7.60
CA LEU A 309 2.81 8.05 7.27
C LEU A 309 3.94 8.57 8.16
N ILE A 310 5.00 9.08 7.54
CA ILE A 310 6.01 9.86 8.23
C ILE A 310 5.65 11.33 8.02
N TYR A 311 5.45 12.04 9.12
CA TYR A 311 5.12 13.45 9.14
C TYR A 311 6.32 14.30 9.55
N HIS A 312 6.42 15.48 8.95
CA HIS A 312 7.22 16.59 9.41
C HIS A 312 6.26 17.71 9.84
N ILE A 313 6.25 18.02 11.14
CA ILE A 313 5.23 18.86 11.78
C ILE A 313 5.92 20.01 12.50
N GLU A 314 5.54 21.24 12.18
CA GLU A 314 5.87 22.41 12.97
C GLU A 314 4.74 22.70 13.97
N CYS A 315 5.03 22.54 15.27
CA CYS A 315 4.07 22.80 16.34
C CYS A 315 4.77 23.01 17.67
N GLU A 316 4.06 23.51 18.69
CA GLU A 316 4.67 23.70 20.01
C GLU A 316 4.98 22.38 20.72
N ASP A 317 4.06 21.42 20.70
CA ASP A 317 4.24 20.10 21.28
C ASP A 317 3.27 19.08 20.65
N VAL A 318 3.82 18.13 19.89
CA VAL A 318 3.02 17.08 19.25
C VAL A 318 2.49 16.06 20.26
N TYR A 319 3.16 15.89 21.39
CA TYR A 319 2.80 14.90 22.41
C TYR A 319 1.61 15.38 23.25
N GLU A 320 1.52 16.67 23.57
CA GLU A 320 0.30 17.26 24.15
C GLU A 320 -0.91 17.06 23.25
N GLN A 321 -0.69 17.24 21.94
CA GLN A 321 -1.72 17.03 20.94
C GLN A 321 -2.16 15.55 20.87
N MET A 322 -1.23 14.60 20.96
CA MET A 322 -1.55 13.18 21.07
C MET A 322 -2.29 12.83 22.37
N LYS A 323 -1.97 13.49 23.50
CA LYS A 323 -2.69 13.31 24.78
C LYS A 323 -4.12 13.79 24.69
N ARG A 324 -4.35 14.96 24.09
CA ARG A 324 -5.69 15.53 23.91
C ARG A 324 -6.57 14.60 23.06
N ASP A 325 -6.01 14.12 21.95
CA ASP A 325 -6.76 13.35 20.95
C ASP A 325 -6.43 11.85 21.05
N LEU A 326 -6.21 11.34 22.27
CA LEU A 326 -5.74 9.97 22.58
C LEU A 326 -6.59 8.88 21.92
N ALA A 327 -7.89 9.13 21.72
CA ALA A 327 -8.80 8.20 21.04
C ALA A 327 -8.39 7.87 19.59
N ARG A 328 -7.53 8.68 18.97
CA ARG A 328 -6.99 8.45 17.62
C ARG A 328 -5.67 7.67 17.60
N PHE A 329 -5.04 7.47 18.76
CA PHE A 329 -3.69 6.94 18.86
C PHE A 329 -3.62 5.65 19.70
N ASP A 330 -2.76 4.72 19.29
CA ASP A 330 -2.29 3.63 20.12
C ASP A 330 -0.95 4.01 20.76
N THR A 331 -0.99 4.26 22.06
CA THR A 331 0.14 4.66 22.89
C THR A 331 0.56 3.55 23.84
N SER A 332 -0.02 2.34 23.72
CA SER A 332 0.19 1.23 24.65
C SER A 332 1.63 0.70 24.71
N TYR A 333 2.45 1.06 23.71
CA TYR A 333 3.85 0.66 23.60
C TYR A 333 4.84 1.72 24.08
N TYR A 334 4.35 2.89 24.54
CA TYR A 334 5.20 3.87 25.21
C TYR A 334 5.70 3.31 26.55
N ALA A 335 6.82 3.84 27.03
CA ALA A 335 7.28 3.54 28.38
C ALA A 335 6.29 4.08 29.42
N SER A 336 6.09 3.35 30.53
CA SER A 336 5.17 3.78 31.60
C SER A 336 5.61 5.09 32.27
N ASP A 337 6.91 5.36 32.25
CA ASP A 337 7.59 6.56 32.76
C ASP A 337 8.00 7.51 31.63
N ASN A 338 7.32 7.46 30.48
CA ASN A 338 7.65 8.31 29.34
C ASN A 338 7.63 9.80 29.74
N VAL A 339 8.65 10.53 29.29
CA VAL A 339 8.89 11.95 29.64
C VAL A 339 7.80 12.91 29.19
N TYR A 340 6.90 12.46 28.31
CA TYR A 340 5.78 13.25 27.78
C TYR A 340 4.51 13.13 28.63
N GLY A 341 4.48 12.21 29.61
CA GLY A 341 3.30 11.93 30.42
C GLY A 341 2.12 11.39 29.61
N ILE A 342 2.38 10.70 28.49
CA ILE A 342 1.34 10.10 27.65
C ILE A 342 0.76 8.86 28.36
N PRO A 343 -0.57 8.77 28.55
CA PRO A 343 -1.21 7.56 29.07
C PRO A 343 -1.05 6.37 28.12
N LEU A 344 -0.86 5.17 28.66
CA LEU A 344 -0.79 3.94 27.88
C LEU A 344 -2.21 3.43 27.55
N ALA A 345 -2.64 3.54 26.30
CA ALA A 345 -4.00 3.19 25.89
C ALA A 345 -4.03 2.46 24.54
N ASN A 346 -5.19 1.89 24.20
CA ASN A 346 -5.57 1.53 22.83
C ASN A 346 -4.75 0.41 22.15
N LYS A 347 -4.17 -0.50 22.95
CA LYS A 347 -3.32 -1.60 22.47
C LYS A 347 -3.93 -2.41 21.33
N LYS A 348 -3.33 -2.28 20.15
CA LYS A 348 -3.69 -3.00 18.90
C LYS A 348 -5.14 -2.77 18.45
N VAL A 349 -5.81 -1.71 18.90
CA VAL A 349 -7.16 -1.37 18.44
C VAL A 349 -7.07 -1.02 16.94
N PRO A 350 -7.84 -1.70 16.06
CA PRO A 350 -7.78 -1.42 14.61
C PRO A 350 -8.09 0.03 14.27
N SER A 351 -7.57 0.53 13.15
CA SER A 351 -7.66 1.92 12.64
C SER A 351 -6.94 3.02 13.41
N LEU A 352 -6.52 2.77 14.65
CA LEU A 352 -5.78 3.79 15.41
C LEU A 352 -4.32 3.87 14.96
N MET A 353 -3.78 5.09 15.02
CA MET A 353 -2.38 5.36 14.66
C MET A 353 -1.46 5.03 15.83
N LYS A 354 -0.54 4.08 15.64
CA LYS A 354 0.58 3.89 16.58
C LYS A 354 1.77 4.72 16.16
N ASP A 355 2.51 5.24 17.13
CA ASP A 355 3.87 5.73 16.89
C ASP A 355 4.83 4.54 16.79
N GLU A 356 5.36 4.29 15.59
CA GLU A 356 6.34 3.21 15.34
C GLU A 356 7.63 3.37 16.16
N ASN A 357 7.91 4.59 16.63
CA ASN A 357 9.08 4.85 17.47
C ASN A 357 8.78 4.72 18.97
N ASN A 358 7.54 4.45 19.39
CA ASN A 358 7.16 4.28 20.80
C ASN A 358 7.66 5.42 21.70
N GLY A 359 7.56 6.66 21.24
CA GLY A 359 8.03 7.86 21.94
C GLY A 359 9.51 8.21 21.74
N ALA A 360 10.31 7.34 21.11
CA ALA A 360 11.69 7.68 20.78
C ALA A 360 11.74 8.75 19.66
N ILE A 361 12.59 9.75 19.81
CA ILE A 361 12.62 10.90 18.90
C ILE A 361 13.31 10.53 17.60
N MET A 362 12.60 10.63 16.48
CA MET A 362 13.21 10.58 15.16
C MET A 362 13.93 11.91 14.89
N THR A 363 15.24 11.88 14.74
CA THR A 363 16.06 13.09 14.60
C THR A 363 16.26 13.47 13.13
N GLU A 364 16.38 12.48 12.24
CA GLU A 364 16.56 12.70 10.81
C GLU A 364 15.86 11.63 9.97
N PHE A 365 15.36 12.06 8.81
CA PHE A 365 14.79 11.23 7.77
C PHE A 365 15.46 11.55 6.43
N VAL A 366 15.80 10.50 5.67
CA VAL A 366 16.23 10.60 4.27
C VAL A 366 15.50 9.58 3.41
N GLY A 367 14.82 10.06 2.37
CA GLY A 367 14.04 9.27 1.42
C GLY A 367 14.55 9.46 0.00
N LEU A 368 14.98 8.37 -0.63
CA LEU A 368 15.46 8.42 -2.01
C LEU A 368 14.34 8.20 -3.02
N ARG A 369 13.47 7.22 -2.74
CA ARG A 369 12.28 6.85 -3.54
C ARG A 369 11.41 5.87 -2.74
N ALA A 370 10.27 5.47 -3.31
CA ALA A 370 9.41 4.44 -2.72
C ALA A 370 10.21 3.18 -2.30
N LYS A 371 10.08 2.81 -1.02
CA LYS A 371 10.73 1.67 -0.34
C LYS A 371 12.27 1.76 -0.30
N MET A 372 12.81 2.97 -0.36
CA MET A 372 14.24 3.25 -0.23
C MET A 372 14.47 4.50 0.63
N TYR A 373 14.71 4.30 1.92
CA TYR A 373 14.82 5.38 2.90
C TYR A 373 15.60 4.95 4.15
N ALA A 374 16.03 5.92 4.95
CA ALA A 374 16.62 5.70 6.26
C ALA A 374 16.10 6.69 7.31
N LEU A 375 16.09 6.25 8.57
CA LEU A 375 15.66 7.00 9.76
C LEU A 375 16.76 6.93 10.81
N LYS A 376 17.08 8.08 11.43
CA LYS A 376 17.80 8.12 12.71
C LYS A 376 16.80 8.37 13.83
N VAL A 377 16.90 7.55 14.87
CA VAL A 377 16.01 7.63 16.03
C VAL A 377 16.88 7.55 17.28
N ASP A 378 16.69 8.49 18.19
CA ASP A 378 17.48 8.57 19.41
C ASP A 378 17.33 7.29 20.25
N GLY A 379 18.44 6.84 20.84
CA GLY A 379 18.51 5.58 21.58
C GLY A 379 18.28 4.30 20.74
N LYS A 380 18.17 4.38 19.41
CA LYS A 380 17.93 3.22 18.52
C LYS A 380 18.95 3.15 17.38
N LYS A 381 19.10 1.96 16.80
CA LYS A 381 19.87 1.78 15.57
C LYS A 381 19.12 2.35 14.36
N ASP A 382 19.86 2.90 13.40
CA ASP A 382 19.31 3.41 12.14
C ASP A 382 18.40 2.37 11.48
N THR A 383 17.17 2.80 11.17
CA THR A 383 16.28 2.00 10.32
C THR A 383 16.62 2.28 8.88
N LYS A 384 17.00 1.24 8.12
CA LYS A 384 17.43 1.36 6.73
C LYS A 384 16.60 0.43 5.84
N LYS A 385 15.99 0.98 4.79
CA LYS A 385 15.22 0.24 3.79
C LYS A 385 15.81 0.47 2.41
N ALA A 386 16.13 -0.61 1.70
CA ALA A 386 16.58 -0.57 0.31
C ALA A 386 15.93 -1.72 -0.46
N LYS A 387 14.80 -1.46 -1.13
CA LYS A 387 14.04 -2.49 -1.86
C LYS A 387 14.94 -3.20 -2.89
N GLY A 388 14.95 -4.53 -2.81
CA GLY A 388 15.70 -5.39 -3.71
C GLY A 388 17.11 -5.77 -3.21
N VAL A 389 17.60 -5.12 -2.15
CA VAL A 389 18.85 -5.47 -1.47
C VAL A 389 18.54 -6.40 -0.29
N LYS A 390 19.39 -7.39 -0.05
CA LYS A 390 19.24 -8.32 1.08
C LYS A 390 19.40 -7.58 2.42
N SER A 391 18.59 -7.95 3.41
CA SER A 391 18.56 -7.30 4.72
C SER A 391 19.90 -7.33 5.46
N ASN A 392 20.64 -8.43 5.36
CA ASN A 392 21.97 -8.57 5.96
C ASN A 392 23.01 -7.64 5.30
N VAL A 393 22.92 -7.40 3.99
CA VAL A 393 23.78 -6.46 3.27
C VAL A 393 23.47 -5.04 3.72
N VAL A 394 22.19 -4.65 3.72
CA VAL A 394 21.76 -3.33 4.23
C VAL A 394 22.22 -3.10 5.67
N ALA A 395 22.12 -4.11 6.54
CA ALA A 395 22.53 -3.99 7.93
C ALA A 395 24.04 -3.76 8.10
N ARG A 396 24.87 -4.42 7.28
CA ARG A 396 26.33 -4.47 7.46
C ARG A 396 27.12 -3.46 6.63
N THR A 397 26.64 -3.08 5.45
CA THR A 397 27.44 -2.35 4.45
C THR A 397 26.83 -1.02 4.00
N ILE A 398 25.67 -0.65 4.54
CA ILE A 398 25.01 0.61 4.23
C ILE A 398 24.77 1.37 5.53
N ALA A 399 25.26 2.60 5.63
CA ALA A 399 25.06 3.53 6.73
C ALA A 399 24.01 4.60 6.36
N PHE A 400 23.49 5.34 7.34
CA PHE A 400 22.63 6.50 7.05
C PHE A 400 23.35 7.54 6.17
N ALA A 401 24.65 7.74 6.41
CA ALA A 401 25.48 8.65 5.61
C ALA A 401 25.50 8.29 4.11
N ASP A 402 25.42 7.00 3.74
CA ASP A 402 25.34 6.57 2.34
C ASP A 402 24.06 7.08 1.67
N TYR A 403 22.92 7.10 2.38
CA TYR A 403 21.67 7.65 1.84
C TYR A 403 21.76 9.16 1.67
N MET A 404 22.36 9.86 2.63
CA MET A 404 22.60 11.30 2.56
C MET A 404 23.52 11.67 1.41
N GLN A 405 24.61 10.91 1.23
CA GLN A 405 25.54 11.10 0.13
C GLN A 405 24.87 10.83 -1.21
N CYS A 406 24.14 9.72 -1.33
CA CYS A 406 23.37 9.39 -2.52
C CYS A 406 22.39 10.52 -2.89
N LEU A 407 21.69 11.10 -1.91
CA LEU A 407 20.75 12.20 -2.14
C LEU A 407 21.46 13.50 -2.56
N LYS A 408 22.49 13.90 -1.82
CA LYS A 408 23.18 15.21 -2.00
C LYS A 408 24.07 15.24 -3.23
N ASP A 409 24.87 14.20 -3.41
CA ASP A 409 25.86 14.13 -4.49
C ASP A 409 25.24 13.56 -5.78
N TYR A 410 23.98 13.11 -5.70
CA TYR A 410 23.23 12.54 -6.81
C TYR A 410 23.93 11.33 -7.45
N ILE A 411 24.50 10.46 -6.62
CA ILE A 411 25.25 9.28 -7.04
C ILE A 411 24.50 7.98 -6.78
N GLU A 412 24.64 7.00 -7.67
CA GLU A 412 24.22 5.62 -7.40
C GLU A 412 25.30 4.88 -6.63
N MET A 413 24.88 4.03 -5.69
CA MET A 413 25.80 3.18 -4.93
C MET A 413 25.48 1.72 -5.17
N THR A 414 26.51 0.92 -5.44
CA THR A 414 26.37 -0.53 -5.62
C THR A 414 26.85 -1.29 -4.39
N ARG A 415 26.30 -2.48 -4.18
CA ARG A 415 26.77 -3.45 -3.18
C ARG A 415 26.72 -4.86 -3.75
N ASP A 416 27.68 -5.67 -3.34
CA ASP A 416 27.63 -7.10 -3.60
C ASP A 416 26.68 -7.79 -2.63
N GLN A 417 25.91 -8.72 -3.17
CA GLN A 417 25.08 -9.60 -2.36
C GLN A 417 25.11 -11.03 -2.90
N SER A 418 25.02 -11.98 -1.99
CA SER A 418 24.89 -13.40 -2.33
C SER A 418 23.47 -13.85 -2.08
N ARG A 419 22.92 -14.67 -2.98
CA ARG A 419 21.63 -15.33 -2.81
C ARG A 419 21.72 -16.79 -3.22
N ILE A 420 20.98 -17.61 -2.49
CA ILE A 420 20.71 -18.98 -2.91
C ILE A 420 19.57 -18.92 -3.94
N THR A 421 19.79 -19.53 -5.10
CA THR A 421 18.76 -19.69 -6.13
C THR A 421 18.67 -21.16 -6.50
N SER A 422 17.45 -21.64 -6.75
CA SER A 422 17.25 -22.94 -7.38
C SER A 422 17.03 -22.72 -8.87
N LYS A 423 17.77 -23.46 -9.71
CA LYS A 423 17.54 -23.53 -11.15
C LYS A 423 17.55 -25.00 -11.54
N LEU A 424 16.44 -25.48 -12.11
CA LEU A 424 16.27 -26.89 -12.49
C LEU A 424 16.51 -27.85 -11.32
N HIS A 425 15.96 -27.53 -10.14
CA HIS A 425 16.17 -28.26 -8.87
C HIS A 425 17.61 -28.32 -8.35
N ASN A 426 18.58 -27.73 -9.05
CA ASN A 426 19.94 -27.56 -8.56
C ASN A 426 20.04 -26.25 -7.79
N VAL A 427 20.61 -26.32 -6.60
CA VAL A 427 20.79 -25.17 -5.71
C VAL A 427 22.14 -24.53 -5.98
N TYR A 428 22.13 -23.24 -6.32
CA TYR A 428 23.33 -22.45 -6.57
C TYR A 428 23.43 -21.31 -5.57
N THR A 429 24.65 -21.02 -5.15
CA THR A 429 24.98 -19.73 -4.53
C THR A 429 25.41 -18.77 -5.63
N VAL A 430 24.61 -17.73 -5.87
CA VAL A 430 24.90 -16.70 -6.87
C VAL A 430 25.33 -15.43 -6.14
N ARG A 431 26.47 -14.88 -6.53
CA ARG A 431 26.92 -13.53 -6.15
C ARG A 431 26.53 -12.57 -7.27
N GLU A 432 25.91 -11.45 -6.90
CA GLU A 432 25.51 -10.39 -7.82
C GLU A 432 25.89 -9.02 -7.25
N THR A 433 26.39 -8.12 -8.09
CA THR A 433 26.55 -6.69 -7.76
C THR A 433 25.27 -5.97 -8.12
N LYS A 434 24.69 -5.24 -7.16
CA LYS A 434 23.38 -4.59 -7.32
C LYS A 434 23.46 -3.10 -6.99
N ILE A 435 22.74 -2.28 -7.75
CA ILE A 435 22.47 -0.88 -7.37
C ILE A 435 21.66 -0.92 -6.06
N ALA A 436 22.33 -0.56 -4.98
CA ALA A 436 21.79 -0.61 -3.63
C ALA A 436 21.03 0.67 -3.28
N LEU A 437 21.57 1.84 -3.66
CA LEU A 437 20.96 3.15 -3.50
C LEU A 437 20.98 3.90 -4.82
N SER A 438 19.92 4.67 -5.08
CA SER A 438 19.76 5.44 -6.31
C SER A 438 18.95 6.70 -6.01
N PRO A 439 19.41 7.89 -6.45
CA PRO A 439 18.75 9.16 -6.18
C PRO A 439 17.58 9.43 -7.13
N TYR A 440 17.29 8.53 -8.06
CA TYR A 440 16.22 8.69 -9.02
C TYR A 440 14.88 8.20 -8.46
N ASP A 441 13.92 9.11 -8.30
CA ASP A 441 12.50 8.79 -8.13
C ASP A 441 11.74 9.18 -9.39
N ASP A 442 10.97 8.24 -9.93
CA ASP A 442 10.12 8.46 -11.11
C ASP A 442 8.64 8.43 -10.75
N LYS A 443 8.26 8.13 -9.50
CA LYS A 443 6.85 8.18 -9.11
C LYS A 443 6.32 9.60 -8.96
N ARG A 444 7.21 10.56 -8.74
CA ARG A 444 6.92 11.98 -8.51
C ARG A 444 7.98 12.82 -9.21
N TYR A 445 7.64 14.06 -9.53
CA TYR A 445 8.60 15.03 -10.05
C TYR A 445 9.49 15.53 -8.91
N VAL A 446 10.80 15.33 -9.01
CA VAL A 446 11.77 15.90 -8.05
C VAL A 446 11.99 17.36 -8.42
N VAL A 447 11.70 18.28 -7.50
CA VAL A 447 11.89 19.71 -7.74
C VAL A 447 13.39 20.02 -7.69
N PRO A 448 13.98 20.58 -8.77
CA PRO A 448 15.42 20.88 -8.83
C PRO A 448 15.90 21.67 -7.62
N ASP A 449 17.11 21.34 -7.14
CA ASP A 449 17.78 22.02 -6.03
C ASP A 449 17.03 22.02 -4.68
N THR A 450 16.00 21.17 -4.54
CA THR A 450 15.26 21.01 -3.28
C THR A 450 15.08 19.55 -2.90
N ASN A 451 14.63 19.32 -1.66
CA ASN A 451 14.20 18.01 -1.20
C ASN A 451 12.71 17.72 -1.48
N ASN A 452 12.01 18.65 -2.13
CA ASN A 452 10.58 18.54 -2.36
C ASN A 452 10.28 17.74 -3.63
N THR A 453 9.16 17.02 -3.61
CA THR A 453 8.65 16.37 -4.82
C THR A 453 7.18 16.75 -5.05
N LEU A 454 6.80 16.87 -6.31
CA LEU A 454 5.43 17.17 -6.73
C LEU A 454 4.78 15.93 -7.35
N PRO A 455 3.48 15.68 -7.13
CA PRO A 455 2.77 14.66 -7.86
C PRO A 455 2.71 15.03 -9.35
N TRP A 456 2.81 14.05 -10.25
CA TRP A 456 2.65 14.32 -11.68
C TRP A 456 1.29 14.98 -11.95
N GLY A 457 1.28 15.98 -12.83
CA GLY A 457 0.12 16.84 -13.13
C GLY A 457 0.02 18.12 -12.31
N HIS A 458 0.91 18.32 -11.33
CA HIS A 458 0.92 19.55 -10.54
C HIS A 458 1.22 20.76 -11.43
N PHE A 459 0.53 21.89 -11.19
CA PHE A 459 0.62 23.09 -12.04
C PHE A 459 1.97 23.81 -11.97
N ARG A 460 2.84 23.40 -11.04
CA ARG A 460 4.20 23.93 -10.84
C ARG A 460 5.25 23.10 -11.58
N ILE A 461 4.86 21.98 -12.19
CA ILE A 461 5.76 21.18 -13.01
C ILE A 461 5.88 21.87 -14.36
N PRO A 462 7.10 22.24 -14.81
CA PRO A 462 7.31 22.80 -16.14
C PRO A 462 6.84 21.82 -17.22
N LEU A 463 6.21 22.35 -18.28
CA LEU A 463 5.78 21.58 -19.44
C LEU A 463 6.95 21.08 -20.28
#